data_AF-F4D3N6-F1
#
_entry.id   AF-F4D3N6-F1
#
_cell.length_a   1.000
_cell.length_b   1.000
_cell.length_c   1.000
_cell.angle_alpha   90.00
_cell.angle_beta   90.00
_cell.angle_gamma   90.00
#
_symmetry.space_group_name_H-M   'P 1'
#
loop_
_entity.id
_entity.type
_entity.pdbx_description
1 polymer ?
#
loop_
_entity_poly.entity_id
_entity_poly.type
_entity_poly.pdbx_seq_one_letter_code
_entity_poly.pdbx_strand_id
1 'polypeptide(L)'
;MISFNGFKMQDLGKKTQVIQRIFAGDDVSALEVKENECVKIMTGAMVPKGIETIIPIECMLESHTNFALAPKDFKINANIRQKGESASLNSVLVPKNTRLNYGHIALIASQGLKEIKAFRKLKIALFSSGDELVPLGKTP
;
A
#
# COMPACT_ATOMS: atom_id res chain seq x y z
N MET A 1 -13.98 -1.35 -8.35
CA MET A 1 -12.91 -0.34 -8.35
C MET A 1 -13.46 0.91 -7.69
N ILE A 2 -12.93 1.30 -6.52
CA ILE A 2 -13.44 2.47 -5.79
C ILE A 2 -12.89 3.72 -6.46
N SER A 3 -13.78 4.65 -6.81
CA SER A 3 -13.46 5.91 -7.48
C SER A 3 -13.50 7.06 -6.49
N PHE A 4 -12.52 7.95 -6.56
CA PHE A 4 -12.44 9.16 -5.76
C PHE A 4 -12.25 10.37 -6.68
N ASN A 5 -12.45 11.57 -6.14
CA ASN A 5 -12.06 12.82 -6.80
C ASN A 5 -11.07 13.59 -5.91
N GLY A 6 -9.96 14.05 -6.48
CA GLY A 6 -8.96 14.87 -5.81
C GLY A 6 -9.21 16.35 -6.03
N PHE A 7 -9.11 17.13 -4.95
CA PHE A 7 -9.36 18.58 -4.95
C PHE A 7 -8.25 19.38 -4.27
N LYS A 8 -8.20 20.67 -4.59
CA LYS A 8 -7.65 21.70 -3.70
C LYS A 8 -8.67 22.06 -2.61
N MET A 9 -8.19 22.43 -1.43
CA MET A 9 -9.03 22.80 -0.29
C MET A 9 -9.93 24.00 -0.60
N GLN A 10 -9.41 24.99 -1.33
CA GLN A 10 -10.14 26.21 -1.70
C GLN A 10 -11.26 25.99 -2.72
N ASP A 11 -11.27 24.84 -3.39
CA ASP A 11 -12.26 24.48 -4.42
C ASP A 11 -13.42 23.66 -3.85
N LEU A 12 -13.34 23.26 -2.59
CA LEU A 12 -14.43 22.57 -1.91
C LEU A 12 -15.67 23.48 -1.79
N GLY A 13 -16.85 22.90 -2.04
CA GLY A 13 -18.11 23.62 -2.11
C GLY A 13 -18.32 24.46 -3.37
N LYS A 14 -17.44 24.35 -4.37
CA LYS A 14 -17.59 24.97 -5.69
C LYS A 14 -17.69 23.88 -6.77
N LYS A 15 -18.32 24.24 -7.89
CA LYS A 15 -18.35 23.37 -9.06
C LYS A 15 -16.98 23.43 -9.75
N THR A 16 -16.31 22.29 -9.80
CA THR A 16 -14.91 22.18 -10.25
C THR A 16 -14.85 21.33 -11.51
N GLN A 17 -14.01 21.71 -12.48
CA GLN A 17 -13.86 20.98 -13.74
C GLN A 17 -13.05 19.69 -13.51
N VAL A 18 -13.54 18.56 -14.01
CA VAL A 18 -12.78 17.31 -14.01
C VAL A 18 -11.89 17.31 -15.25
N ILE A 19 -10.57 17.42 -15.07
CA ILE A 19 -9.62 17.55 -16.19
C ILE A 19 -9.09 16.21 -16.68
N GLN A 20 -9.01 15.20 -15.81
CA GLN A 20 -8.43 13.90 -16.13
C GLN A 20 -8.91 12.81 -15.18
N ARG A 21 -8.85 11.56 -15.67
CA ARG A 21 -8.98 10.34 -14.86
C ARG A 21 -7.63 9.65 -14.76
N ILE A 22 -7.24 9.29 -13.54
CA ILE A 22 -5.93 8.72 -13.20
C ILE A 22 -6.14 7.32 -12.64
N PHE A 23 -5.49 6.34 -13.27
CA PHE A 23 -5.48 4.94 -12.88
C PHE A 23 -4.16 4.56 -12.19
N ALA A 24 -4.17 3.39 -11.53
CA ALA A 24 -2.96 2.85 -10.93
C ALA A 24 -1.93 2.53 -12.02
N GLY A 25 -0.71 3.06 -11.86
CA GLY A 25 0.38 2.92 -12.83
C GLY A 25 0.52 4.06 -13.82
N ASP A 26 -0.43 4.99 -13.89
CA ASP A 26 -0.31 6.18 -14.76
C ASP A 26 0.83 7.10 -14.26
N ASP A 27 1.59 7.67 -15.20
CA ASP A 27 2.55 8.73 -14.90
C ASP A 27 1.85 10.09 -14.89
N VAL A 28 1.88 10.74 -13.73
CA VAL A 28 1.30 12.07 -13.51
C VAL A 28 2.33 13.10 -13.07
N SER A 29 3.63 12.82 -13.28
CA SER A 29 4.73 13.70 -12.89
C SER A 29 4.66 15.09 -13.54
N ALA A 30 4.15 15.17 -14.78
CA ALA A 30 3.95 16.43 -15.50
C ALA A 30 2.58 17.11 -15.25
N LEU A 31 1.68 16.45 -14.51
CA LEU A 31 0.34 16.96 -14.24
C LEU A 31 0.31 17.80 -12.95
N GLU A 32 -0.09 19.06 -13.08
CA GLU A 32 -0.38 19.94 -11.95
C GLU A 32 -1.83 20.41 -12.04
N VAL A 33 -2.62 20.07 -11.02
CA VAL A 33 -4.02 20.47 -10.92
C VAL A 33 -4.08 21.92 -10.45
N LYS A 34 -4.76 22.77 -11.22
CA LYS A 34 -4.89 24.21 -10.94
C LYS A 34 -6.17 24.50 -10.15
N GLU A 35 -6.40 25.78 -9.88
CA GLU A 35 -7.64 26.22 -9.22
C GLU A 35 -8.84 25.98 -10.11
N ASN A 36 -9.98 25.62 -9.51
CA ASN A 36 -11.21 25.22 -10.21
C ASN A 36 -11.04 23.95 -11.07
N GLU A 37 -9.96 23.19 -10.88
CA GLU A 37 -9.73 21.89 -11.49
C GLU A 37 -9.72 20.77 -10.43
N CYS A 38 -10.17 19.59 -10.82
CA CYS A 38 -10.12 18.37 -10.03
C CYS A 38 -9.83 17.18 -10.96
N VAL A 39 -9.42 16.06 -10.36
CA VAL A 39 -9.12 14.83 -11.09
C VAL A 39 -9.87 13.66 -10.47
N LYS A 40 -10.27 12.71 -11.32
CA LYS A 40 -10.85 11.46 -10.85
C LYS A 40 -9.74 10.45 -10.62
N ILE A 41 -9.52 10.05 -9.37
CA ILE A 41 -8.40 9.21 -8.95
C ILE A 41 -8.93 7.83 -8.53
N MET A 42 -8.38 6.77 -9.12
CA MET A 42 -8.69 5.40 -8.71
C MET A 42 -7.81 4.95 -7.53
N THR A 43 -8.26 3.94 -6.77
CA THR A 43 -7.46 3.38 -5.67
C THR A 43 -6.09 2.91 -6.14
N GLY A 44 -5.03 3.33 -5.45
CA GLY A 44 -3.65 2.96 -5.77
C GLY A 44 -2.98 3.82 -6.85
N ALA A 45 -3.68 4.80 -7.41
CA ALA A 45 -3.09 5.78 -8.32
C ALA A 45 -2.20 6.80 -7.58
N MET A 46 -1.22 7.34 -8.30
CA MET A 46 -0.38 8.42 -7.81
C MET A 46 -1.18 9.72 -7.74
N VAL A 47 -1.01 10.48 -6.64
CA VAL A 47 -1.67 11.77 -6.46
C VAL A 47 -0.86 12.84 -7.20
N PRO A 48 -1.45 13.56 -8.18
CA PRO A 48 -0.74 14.59 -8.93
C PRO A 48 -0.49 15.84 -8.07
N LYS A 49 0.43 16.69 -8.54
CA LYS A 49 0.73 17.96 -7.86
C LYS A 49 -0.50 18.85 -7.80
N GLY A 50 -0.68 19.54 -6.69
CA GLY A 50 -1.78 20.48 -6.47
C GLY A 50 -3.02 19.86 -5.82
N ILE A 51 -3.12 18.53 -5.70
CA ILE A 51 -4.18 17.91 -4.91
C ILE A 51 -3.83 17.94 -3.43
N GLU A 52 -4.79 18.40 -2.62
CA GLU A 52 -4.62 18.58 -1.17
C GLU A 52 -5.56 17.67 -0.37
N THR A 53 -6.62 17.15 -0.99
CA THR A 53 -7.56 16.22 -0.36
C THR A 53 -8.20 15.31 -1.40
N ILE A 54 -8.55 14.08 -1.01
CA ILE A 54 -9.23 13.11 -1.85
C ILE A 54 -10.56 12.74 -1.21
N ILE A 55 -11.64 12.87 -1.98
CA ILE A 55 -13.01 12.69 -1.52
C ILE A 55 -13.62 11.47 -2.22
N PRO A 56 -14.18 10.50 -1.45
CA PRO A 56 -14.88 9.36 -2.04
C PRO A 56 -16.08 9.82 -2.86
N ILE A 57 -16.36 9.14 -3.98
CA ILE A 57 -17.45 9.54 -4.87
C ILE A 57 -18.82 9.49 -4.18
N GLU A 58 -18.98 8.60 -3.21
CA GLU A 58 -20.18 8.46 -2.37
C GLU A 58 -20.41 9.66 -1.44
N CYS A 59 -19.39 10.50 -1.19
CA CYS A 59 -19.49 11.71 -0.39
C CYS A 59 -19.65 12.98 -1.24
N MET A 60 -19.67 12.85 -2.57
CA MET A 60 -19.80 13.99 -3.48
C MET A 60 -21.24 14.50 -3.50
N LEU A 61 -21.40 15.82 -3.63
CA LEU A 61 -22.72 16.44 -3.88
C LEU A 61 -23.13 16.23 -5.35
N GLU A 62 -22.18 16.41 -6.28
CA GLU A 62 -22.34 16.08 -7.69
C GLU A 62 -21.04 15.46 -8.23
N SER A 63 -21.13 14.44 -9.08
CA SER A 63 -19.95 13.84 -9.71
C SER A 63 -20.29 13.34 -11.12
N HIS A 64 -19.89 14.11 -12.11
CA HIS A 64 -20.13 13.84 -13.53
C HIS A 64 -18.79 13.62 -14.26
N THR A 65 -18.86 13.36 -15.57
CA THR A 65 -17.66 13.15 -16.39
C THR A 65 -16.76 14.39 -16.46
N ASN A 66 -17.37 15.58 -16.55
CA ASN A 66 -16.63 16.82 -16.82
C ASN A 66 -16.59 17.79 -15.63
N PHE A 67 -17.36 17.52 -14.58
CA PHE A 67 -17.39 18.38 -13.40
C PHE A 67 -17.71 17.57 -12.14
N ALA A 68 -17.31 18.11 -11.01
CA ALA A 68 -17.63 17.57 -9.70
C ALA A 68 -17.85 18.69 -8.67
N LEU A 69 -18.65 18.40 -7.65
CA LEU A 69 -18.92 19.29 -6.52
C LEU A 69 -18.77 18.49 -5.24
N ALA A 70 -17.78 18.86 -4.43
CA ALA A 70 -17.53 18.30 -3.12
C ALA A 70 -18.13 19.19 -2.01
N PRO A 71 -18.51 18.63 -0.86
CA PRO A 71 -18.88 19.44 0.30
C PRO A 71 -17.61 20.06 0.96
N LYS A 72 -17.78 21.01 1.87
CA LYS A 72 -16.67 21.82 2.43
C LYS A 72 -15.95 21.16 3.62
N ASP A 73 -16.55 20.15 4.20
CA ASP A 73 -16.21 19.52 5.47
C ASP A 73 -15.24 18.34 5.33
N PHE A 74 -14.16 18.55 4.58
CA PHE A 74 -13.05 17.59 4.47
C PHE A 74 -11.76 18.18 5.01
N LYS A 75 -10.87 17.30 5.50
CA LYS A 75 -9.57 17.70 6.02
C LYS A 75 -8.53 17.69 4.90
N ILE A 76 -7.50 18.52 5.07
CA ILE A 76 -6.27 18.41 4.27
C ILE A 76 -5.68 17.01 4.47
N ASN A 77 -5.13 16.45 3.38
CA ASN A 77 -4.59 15.09 3.28
C ASN A 77 -5.57 13.95 3.56
N ALA A 78 -6.89 14.20 3.58
CA ALA A 78 -7.86 13.11 3.72
C ALA A 78 -7.72 12.13 2.53
N ASN A 79 -7.68 10.83 2.85
CA ASN A 79 -7.54 9.73 1.90
C ASN A 79 -6.27 9.78 1.01
N ILE A 80 -5.27 10.58 1.39
CA ILE A 80 -3.95 10.59 0.73
C ILE A 80 -2.98 9.74 1.56
N ARG A 81 -2.44 8.69 0.93
CA ARG A 81 -1.37 7.89 1.52
C ARG A 81 -0.02 8.51 1.25
N GLN A 82 0.74 8.81 2.30
CA GLN A 82 2.03 9.48 2.18
C GLN A 82 3.13 8.47 1.85
N LYS A 83 4.12 8.92 1.07
CA LYS A 83 5.28 8.08 0.74
C LYS A 83 5.99 7.65 2.02
N GLY A 84 6.11 6.34 2.21
CA GLY A 84 6.79 5.76 3.37
C GLY A 84 5.95 5.72 4.66
N GLU A 85 4.64 5.97 4.60
CA GLU A 85 3.76 5.92 5.78
C GLU A 85 3.75 4.55 6.47
N SER A 86 3.87 3.45 5.70
CA SER A 86 3.90 2.09 6.25
C SER A 86 5.30 1.69 6.71
N ALA A 87 6.32 2.16 6.01
CA ALA A 87 7.72 1.93 6.33
C ALA A 87 8.57 3.03 5.70
N SER A 88 9.40 3.65 6.52
CA SER A 88 10.35 4.67 6.06
C SER A 88 11.61 4.00 5.48
N LEU A 89 12.30 4.72 4.60
CA LEU A 89 13.60 4.28 4.10
C LEU A 89 14.55 4.01 5.28
N ASN A 90 15.30 2.91 5.20
CA ASN A 90 16.24 2.45 6.24
C ASN A 90 15.61 2.05 7.58
N SER A 91 14.28 2.00 7.70
CA SER A 91 13.63 1.44 8.88
C SER A 91 13.83 -0.07 8.96
N VAL A 92 13.92 -0.60 10.18
CA VAL A 92 14.07 -2.05 10.40
C VAL A 92 12.71 -2.71 10.23
N LEU A 93 12.55 -3.49 9.15
CA LEU A 93 11.31 -4.24 8.89
C LEU A 93 11.23 -5.56 9.65
N VAL A 94 12.35 -6.27 9.74
CA VAL A 94 12.46 -7.55 10.46
C VAL A 94 13.73 -7.49 11.31
N PRO A 95 13.62 -7.56 12.64
CA PRO A 95 14.79 -7.58 13.51
C PRO A 95 15.72 -8.77 13.24
N LYS A 96 17.01 -8.59 13.55
CA LYS A 96 17.96 -9.69 13.53
C LYS A 96 17.52 -10.79 14.51
N ASN A 97 17.80 -12.05 14.17
CA ASN A 97 17.44 -13.24 14.94
C ASN A 97 15.94 -13.57 14.96
N THR A 98 15.12 -12.93 14.12
CA THR A 98 13.71 -13.28 13.98
C THR A 98 13.54 -14.57 13.16
N ARG A 99 12.75 -15.51 13.69
CA ARG A 99 12.29 -16.68 12.92
C ARG A 99 11.27 -16.24 11.89
N LEU A 100 11.56 -16.49 10.61
CA LEU A 100 10.70 -16.08 9.52
C LEU A 100 9.42 -16.93 9.46
N ASN A 101 8.30 -16.26 9.23
CA ASN A 101 7.00 -16.85 8.94
C ASN A 101 6.51 -16.33 7.58
N TYR A 102 5.32 -16.74 7.14
CA TYR A 102 4.76 -16.30 5.86
C TYR A 102 4.63 -14.77 5.76
N GLY A 103 4.26 -14.08 6.84
CA GLY A 103 4.13 -12.63 6.88
C GLY A 103 5.47 -11.91 6.70
N HIS A 104 6.53 -12.39 7.36
CA HIS A 104 7.88 -11.86 7.19
C HIS A 104 8.35 -12.02 5.73
N ILE A 105 8.09 -13.17 5.11
CA ILE A 105 8.48 -13.42 3.71
C ILE A 105 7.73 -12.48 2.77
N ALA A 106 6.41 -12.32 2.93
CA ALA A 106 5.61 -11.41 2.13
C ALA A 106 6.07 -9.95 2.26
N LEU A 107 6.40 -9.52 3.49
CA LEU A 107 6.93 -8.18 3.75
C LEU A 107 8.29 -7.95 3.06
N ILE A 108 9.20 -8.92 3.13
CA ILE A 108 10.52 -8.82 2.47
C ILE A 108 10.36 -8.76 0.95
N ALA A 109 9.52 -9.64 0.39
CA ALA A 109 9.25 -9.68 -1.04
C ALA A 109 8.60 -8.38 -1.55
N SER A 110 7.72 -7.75 -0.76
CA SER A 110 7.07 -6.48 -1.13
C SER A 110 8.04 -5.30 -1.22
N GLN A 111 9.23 -5.42 -0.63
CA GLN A 111 10.32 -4.44 -0.79
C GLN A 111 11.19 -4.69 -2.03
N GLY A 112 10.89 -5.71 -2.84
CA GLY A 112 11.68 -6.09 -4.00
C GLY A 112 12.96 -6.88 -3.68
N LEU A 113 13.10 -7.40 -2.45
CA LEU A 113 14.26 -8.20 -2.06
C LEU A 113 14.08 -9.67 -2.50
N LYS A 114 14.97 -10.14 -3.37
CA LYS A 114 14.96 -11.52 -3.88
C LYS A 114 15.58 -12.54 -2.90
N GLU A 115 16.63 -12.12 -2.20
CA GLU A 115 17.42 -12.98 -1.31
C GLU A 115 17.76 -12.26 -0.02
N ILE A 116 17.91 -13.03 1.06
CA ILE A 116 18.25 -12.51 2.39
C ILE A 116 19.33 -13.36 3.04
N LYS A 117 20.05 -12.77 3.99
CA LYS A 117 20.99 -13.50 4.85
C LYS A 117 20.20 -14.20 5.96
N ALA A 118 20.42 -15.51 6.10
CA ALA A 118 19.84 -16.31 7.17
C ALA A 118 20.90 -17.22 7.81
N PHE A 119 20.62 -17.70 9.02
CA PHE A 119 21.46 -18.72 9.64
C PHE A 119 21.31 -20.05 8.90
N ARG A 120 22.41 -20.78 8.74
CA ARG A 120 22.38 -22.17 8.26
C ARG A 120 21.53 -23.03 9.20
N LYS A 121 20.84 -24.05 8.66
CA LYS A 121 20.16 -25.05 9.50
C LYS A 121 21.17 -25.75 10.41
N LEU A 122 20.78 -25.98 11.67
CA LEU A 122 21.57 -26.78 12.60
C LEU A 122 21.67 -28.21 12.07
N LYS A 123 22.87 -28.78 12.15
CA LYS A 123 23.12 -30.20 11.87
C LYS A 123 23.29 -30.90 13.21
N ILE A 124 22.41 -31.83 13.51
CA ILE A 124 22.36 -32.55 14.79
C ILE A 124 22.44 -34.05 14.47
N ALA A 125 23.36 -34.77 15.13
CA ALA A 125 23.44 -36.22 15.07
C ALA A 125 22.60 -36.82 16.21
N LEU A 126 21.80 -37.83 15.91
CA LEU A 126 20.98 -38.56 16.88
C LEU A 126 21.26 -40.06 16.72
N PHE A 127 21.53 -40.73 17.82
CA PHE A 127 21.68 -42.18 17.88
C PHE A 127 21.00 -42.70 19.15
N SER A 128 20.52 -43.94 19.08
CA SER A 128 19.92 -44.67 20.20
C SER A 128 20.70 -45.98 20.37
N SER A 129 20.94 -46.38 21.60
CA SER A 129 21.69 -47.59 21.96
C SER A 129 20.91 -48.38 23.00
N GLY A 130 20.87 -49.70 22.84
CA GLY A 130 20.09 -50.61 23.67
C GLY A 130 19.73 -51.86 22.87
N ASP A 131 19.92 -53.04 23.45
CA ASP A 131 19.65 -54.32 22.78
C ASP A 131 18.14 -54.58 22.65
N GLU A 132 17.32 -53.88 23.44
CA GLU A 132 15.86 -53.88 23.41
C GLU A 132 15.26 -53.04 22.26
N LEU A 133 16.09 -52.23 21.60
CA LEU A 133 15.63 -51.32 20.56
C LEU A 133 15.46 -52.07 19.24
N VAL A 134 14.21 -52.35 18.88
CA VAL A 134 13.86 -52.90 17.57
C VAL A 134 13.46 -51.81 16.58
N PRO A 135 13.86 -51.93 15.30
CA PRO A 135 13.36 -51.06 14.23
C PRO A 135 11.85 -51.11 14.09
N LEU A 136 11.25 -50.02 13.60
CA LEU A 136 9.82 -49.97 13.26
C LEU A 136 9.45 -51.13 12.33
N GLY A 137 8.36 -51.82 12.65
CA GLY A 137 7.85 -52.95 11.86
C GLY A 137 8.43 -54.32 12.23
N LYS A 138 9.28 -54.41 13.26
CA LYS A 138 9.69 -55.69 13.86
C LYS A 138 9.02 -55.89 15.22
N THR A 139 8.59 -57.12 15.50
CA THR A 139 8.16 -57.51 16.85
C THR A 139 9.39 -57.61 17.75
N PRO A 140 9.35 -57.08 18.99
CA PRO A 140 10.43 -57.21 19.98
C PRO A 140 10.78 -58.67 20.28
#